data_AF-A0A0P7XMA8-F1
#
_entry.id   AF-A0A0P7XMA8-F1
#
_cell.length_a   1.000
_cell.length_b   1.000
_cell.length_c   1.000
_cell.angle_alpha   90.00
_cell.angle_beta   90.00
_cell.angle_gamma   90.00
#
_symmetry.space_group_name_H-M   'P 1'
#
loop_
_entity.id
_entity.type
_entity.pdbx_description
1 polymer ?
#
loop_
_entity_poly.entity_id
_entity_poly.type
_entity_poly.pdbx_seq_one_letter_code
_entity_poly.pdbx_strand_id
1 'polypeptide(L)' 'MLTNPPYGARIGNRKTLFGLYGSLGRVLAERFAGWRIGIVTSDDGLAKAMGLPLTPSAHIDHSGTRVRLWTGQVAQDG' A
#
# COMPACT_ATOMS: atom_id res chain seq x y z
N MET A 1 7.11 -5.94 6.92
CA MET A 1 6.82 -6.42 5.55
C MET A 1 7.10 -5.31 4.55
N LEU A 2 7.78 -5.60 3.44
CA LEU A 2 7.90 -4.70 2.29
C LEU A 2 7.33 -5.43 1.07
N THR A 3 6.50 -4.76 0.28
CA THR A 3 5.93 -5.36 -0.94
C THR A 3 5.77 -4.33 -2.05
N ASN A 4 5.73 -4.82 -3.28
CA ASN A 4 5.46 -4.06 -4.49
C ASN A 4 4.19 -4.65 -5.16
N PRO A 5 2.98 -4.37 -4.62
CA PRO A 5 1.75 -4.92 -5.17
C PRO A 5 1.47 -4.33 -6.55
N PRO A 6 0.63 -5.00 -7.36
CA PRO A 6 0.28 -4.49 -8.68
C PRO A 6 -0.33 -3.08 -8.63
N TYR A 7 0.17 -2.20 -9.50
CA TYR A 7 -0.35 -0.85 -9.69
C TYR A 7 -0.31 -0.43 -11.16
N GLY A 8 -0.95 0.70 -11.44
CA GLY A 8 -0.93 1.34 -12.77
C GLY A 8 -1.95 0.77 -13.75
N ALA A 9 -2.22 1.55 -14.79
CA ALA A 9 -3.32 1.30 -15.74
C ALA A 9 -3.16 0.03 -16.59
N ARG A 10 -1.97 -0.59 -16.60
CA ARG A 10 -1.70 -1.83 -17.32
C ARG A 10 -2.11 -3.08 -16.54
N ILE A 11 -2.33 -2.96 -15.22
CA ILE A 11 -2.80 -4.06 -14.38
C ILE A 11 -4.32 -3.96 -14.20
N GLY A 12 -5.07 -4.44 -15.19
CA GLY A 12 -6.52 -4.72 -15.08
C GLY A 12 -7.41 -3.56 -14.62
N ASN A 13 -8.59 -3.89 -14.10
CA ASN A 13 -9.59 -2.92 -13.62
C ASN A 13 -9.14 -2.29 -12.30
N ARG A 14 -8.96 -0.97 -12.29
CA ARG A 14 -8.62 -0.17 -11.10
C ARG A 14 -9.49 -0.50 -9.87
N LYS A 15 -10.79 -0.79 -10.04
CA LYS A 15 -11.69 -1.17 -8.94
C LYS A 15 -11.23 -2.46 -8.23
N THR A 16 -10.72 -3.43 -8.96
CA THR A 16 -10.19 -4.68 -8.39
C THR A 16 -8.95 -4.41 -7.56
N LEU A 17 -8.09 -3.48 -7.98
CA LEU A 17 -6.91 -3.08 -7.21
C LEU A 17 -7.31 -2.46 -5.86
N PHE A 18 -8.36 -1.63 -5.81
CA PHE A 18 -8.86 -1.12 -4.53
C PHE A 18 -9.32 -2.26 -3.59
N GLY A 19 -10.00 -3.28 -4.11
CA GLY A 19 -10.38 -4.46 -3.34
C GLY A 19 -9.17 -5.25 -2.81
N LEU A 20 -8.13 -5.40 -3.63
CA LEU A 20 -6.88 -6.05 -3.23
C LEU A 20 -6.17 -5.28 -2.10
N TYR A 21 -5.97 -3.97 -2.28
CA TYR A 21 -5.27 -3.14 -1.28
C TYR A 21 -6.06 -3.05 0.02
N GLY A 22 -7.40 -2.92 -0.05
CA GLY A 22 -8.25 -2.95 1.15
C GLY A 22 -8.19 -4.28 1.89
N SER A 23 -8.24 -5.40 1.17
CA SER A 23 -8.13 -6.73 1.78
C SER A 23 -6.75 -6.97 2.41
N LEU A 24 -5.68 -6.52 1.74
CA LEU A 24 -4.32 -6.57 2.28
C LEU A 24 -4.20 -5.77 3.58
N GLY A 25 -4.71 -4.53 3.59
CA GLY A 25 -4.72 -3.68 4.79
C GLY A 25 -5.46 -4.32 5.96
N ARG A 26 -6.64 -4.90 5.70
CA ARG A 26 -7.43 -5.64 6.69
C ARG A 26 -6.66 -6.82 7.27
N VAL A 27 -6.06 -7.68 6.44
CA VAL A 27 -5.29 -8.84 6.90
C VAL A 27 -4.07 -8.40 7.73
N LEU A 28 -3.39 -7.34 7.32
CA LEU A 28 -2.26 -6.78 8.09
C LEU A 28 -2.70 -6.28 9.47
N ALA A 29 -3.81 -5.55 9.54
CA ALA A 29 -4.37 -5.08 10.81
C ALA A 29 -4.76 -6.24 11.74
N GLU A 30 -5.43 -7.27 11.20
CA GLU A 30 -5.95 -8.40 11.99
C GLU A 30 -4.86 -9.36 12.49
N ARG A 31 -3.72 -9.46 11.80
CA ARG A 31 -2.77 -10.57 12.00
C ARG A 31 -1.32 -10.14 12.27
N PHE A 32 -0.98 -8.87 12.07
CA PHE A 32 0.41 -8.39 12.09
C PHE A 32 0.59 -7.12 12.93
N ALA A 33 -0.07 -7.06 14.08
CA ALA A 33 0.09 -6.00 15.06
C ALA A 33 1.58 -5.71 15.37
N GLY A 34 1.97 -4.44 15.35
CA GLY A 34 3.34 -3.99 15.64
C GLY A 34 4.31 -4.08 14.47
N TRP A 35 3.92 -4.70 13.36
CA TRP A 35 4.79 -4.81 12.19
C TRP A 35 4.96 -3.47 11.48
N ARG A 36 6.19 -3.18 11.06
CA ARG A 36 6.49 -2.12 10.10
C ARG A 36 6.13 -2.58 8.69
N ILE A 37 5.39 -1.76 7.96
CA ILE A 37 4.95 -2.04 6.60
C ILE A 37 5.56 -1.01 5.65
N GLY A 38 5.96 -1.47 4.47
CA GLY A 38 6.28 -0.65 3.31
C GLY A 38 5.54 -1.18 2.07
N ILE A 39 4.91 -0.29 1.30
CA ILE A 39 4.30 -0.63 0.02
C ILE A 39 4.76 0.33 -1.08
N VAL A 40 4.94 -0.17 -2.30
CA VAL A 40 5.20 0.68 -3.47
C VAL A 40 3.92 0.79 -4.31
N THR A 41 3.54 2.00 -4.69
CA THR A 41 2.42 2.24 -5.63
C THR A 41 2.56 3.56 -6.37
N SER A 42 1.99 3.66 -7.56
CA SER A 42 1.80 4.91 -8.31
C SER A 42 0.48 5.63 -8.01
N ASP A 43 -0.45 4.98 -7.30
CA ASP A 43 -1.77 5.53 -6.97
C ASP A 43 -1.95 5.65 -5.45
N ASP A 44 -2.06 6.89 -4.96
CA ASP A 44 -2.28 7.21 -3.55
C ASP A 44 -3.58 6.65 -3.01
N GLY A 45 -4.61 6.56 -3.85
CA GLY A 45 -5.90 6.00 -3.47
C GLY A 45 -5.75 4.53 -3.07
N LEU A 46 -4.90 3.78 -3.78
CA LEU A 46 -4.62 2.39 -3.44
C LEU A 46 -3.92 2.27 -2.08
N ALA A 47 -2.90 3.09 -1.81
CA ALA A 47 -2.24 3.11 -0.50
C ALA A 47 -3.23 3.44 0.64
N LYS A 48 -4.06 4.46 0.44
CA LYS A 48 -5.08 4.88 1.42
C LYS A 48 -6.16 3.82 1.64
N ALA A 49 -6.51 3.05 0.60
CA ALA A 49 -7.49 1.97 0.70
C ALA A 49 -7.10 0.88 1.69
N MET A 50 -5.82 0.74 2.03
CA MET A 50 -5.36 -0.18 3.07
C MET A 50 -5.89 0.18 4.47
N GLY A 51 -6.34 1.41 4.72
CA GLY A 51 -6.86 1.83 6.02
C GLY A 51 -5.82 1.84 7.16
N LEU A 52 -4.52 1.77 6.82
CA LEU A 52 -3.42 1.80 7.77
C LEU A 52 -2.80 3.21 7.84
N PRO A 53 -2.19 3.60 8.97
CA PRO A 53 -1.54 4.90 9.13
C PRO A 53 -0.20 4.94 8.38
N LEU A 54 -0.26 5.05 7.05
CA LEU A 54 0.91 5.09 6.17
C LEU A 54 1.25 6.52 5.74
N THR A 55 2.54 6.83 5.68
CA THR A 55 3.08 8.09 5.17
C THR A 55 3.84 7.88 3.87
N PRO A 56 3.66 8.75 2.86
CA PRO A 56 4.36 8.65 1.59
C PRO A 56 5.79 9.21 1.67
N SER A 57 6.69 8.58 0.92
CA SER A 57 7.98 9.16 0.54
C SER A 57 7.82 10.25 -0.53
N ALA A 58 8.94 10.89 -0.89
CA ALA A 58 9.04 11.59 -2.16
C ALA A 58 8.77 10.64 -3.33
N HIS A 59 8.39 11.21 -4.47
CA HIS A 59 8.20 10.45 -5.70
C HIS A 59 9.53 9.93 -6.25
N ILE A 60 9.49 8.71 -6.77
CA ILE A 60 10.62 8.03 -7.41
C ILE A 60 10.19 7.65 -8.83
N ASP A 61 11.06 7.90 -9.82
CA ASP A 61 10.83 7.37 -11.17
C ASP A 61 11.12 5.88 -11.18
N HIS A 62 10.16 5.11 -11.67
CA HIS A 62 10.28 3.67 -11.85
C HIS A 62 10.00 3.35 -13.32
N SER A 63 11.00 3.66 -14.16
CA SER A 63 10.96 3.47 -15.62
C SER A 63 9.82 4.23 -16.29
N GLY A 64 9.71 5.52 -15.99
CA GLY A 64 8.68 6.42 -16.53
C GLY A 64 7.34 6.34 -15.80
N THR A 65 7.20 5.47 -14.80
CA THR A 65 6.07 5.50 -13.87
C THR A 65 6.48 6.15 -12.56
N ARG A 66 5.80 7.23 -12.19
CA ARG A 66 6.06 7.93 -10.93
C ARG A 66 5.42 7.17 -9.76
N VAL A 67 6.23 6.57 -8.90
CA VAL A 67 5.77 5.78 -7.73
C VAL A 67 6.14 6.47 -6.42
N ARG A 68 5.58 5.97 -5.31
CA ARG A 68 6.00 6.29 -3.94
C ARG A 68 6.12 5.04 -3.10
N LEU A 69 7.05 5.06 -2.16
CA LEU A 69 7.06 4.15 -1.04
C LEU A 69 6.16 4.72 0.06
N TRP A 70 5.18 3.97 0.51
CA TRP A 70 4.38 4.30 1.69
C TRP A 70 4.81 3.43 2.85
N THR A 71 5.07 4.04 4.00
CA THR A 71 5.51 3.29 5.18
C THR A 71 4.70 3.63 6.41
N GLY A 72 4.58 2.68 7.33
CA GLY A 72 3.94 2.90 8.61
C GLY A 72 4.10 1.69 9.51
N GLN A 73 3.45 1.74 10.67
CA GLN A 73 3.41 0.63 11.61
C GLN A 73 1.95 0.23 11.83
N VAL A 74 1.68 -1.07 11.80
CA VAL A 74 0.37 -1.60 12.20
C VAL A 74 0.23 -1.36 13.70
N ALA A 75 -0.91 -0.80 14.11
CA ALA A 75 -1.19 -0.56 15.52
C ALA A 75 -1.02 -1.86 16.32
N GLN A 76 -0.53 -1.72 17.56
CA GLN A 76 -0.61 -2.78 18.55
C GLN A 76 -1.82 -2.50 19.43
N ASP A 77 -2.64 -3.52 19.67
CA ASP A 77 -3.58 -3.47 20.77
C ASP A 77 -2.73 -3.42 22.06
N GLY A 78 -2.99 -2.41 22.89
CA GLY A 78 -2.27 -2.17 24.15
C GLY A 78 -2.67 -3.12 25.27
#